data_AF-A0A7W1QVG3-F1
#
_entry.id   AF-A0A7W1QVG3-F1
#
_cell.length_a   1.000
_cell.length_b   1.000
_cell.length_c   1.000
_cell.angle_alpha   90.00
_cell.angle_beta   90.00
_cell.angle_gamma   90.00
#
_symmetry.space_group_name_H-M   'P 1'
#
loop_
_entity.id
_entity.type
_entity.pdbx_description
1 polymer ?
#
loop_
_entity_poly.entity_id
_entity_poly.type
_entity_poly.pdbx_seq_one_letter_code
_entity_poly.pdbx_strand_id
1 'polypeptide(L)'
;MKQAMHGLTTHPARQRAGLLCDLDGTLARTEHLHHAAFNAILAPSGRSLDDEAFLRHVSGQANHAIMAFFFPDASIAERQRLAEQKEASFRSLAASGGVDVTPGAAAMLA
;
A
#
# COMPACT_ATOMS: atom_id res chain seq x y z
N MET A 1 10.13 -28.80 -57.68
CA MET A 1 11.35 -28.32 -56.99
C MET A 1 10.91 -27.75 -55.64
N LYS A 2 11.22 -28.44 -54.53
CA LYS A 2 10.76 -28.09 -53.17
C LYS A 2 11.52 -26.86 -52.64
N GLN A 3 10.81 -26.05 -51.86
CA GLN A 3 11.30 -24.89 -51.10
C GLN A 3 12.43 -25.25 -50.12
N ALA A 4 13.21 -24.24 -49.73
CA ALA A 4 13.75 -24.14 -48.38
C ALA A 4 13.78 -22.67 -47.92
N MET A 5 12.95 -22.38 -46.93
CA MET A 5 12.83 -21.11 -46.21
C MET A 5 14.06 -20.88 -45.34
N HIS A 6 14.56 -19.63 -45.32
CA HIS A 6 15.59 -19.19 -44.37
C HIS A 6 15.06 -19.30 -42.95
N GLY A 7 15.74 -20.09 -42.11
CA GLY A 7 15.40 -20.27 -40.71
C GLY A 7 15.66 -18.99 -39.90
N LEU A 8 14.60 -18.37 -39.39
CA LEU A 8 14.71 -17.48 -38.24
C LEU A 8 15.14 -18.33 -37.05
N THR A 9 16.37 -18.10 -36.57
CA THR A 9 16.82 -18.71 -35.32
C THR A 9 16.16 -17.95 -34.17
N THR A 10 15.03 -18.45 -33.67
CA THR A 10 14.41 -17.97 -32.44
C THR A 10 15.27 -18.43 -31.26
N HIS A 11 15.99 -17.50 -30.62
CA HIS A 11 16.58 -17.79 -29.33
C HIS A 11 15.44 -17.88 -28.30
N PRO A 12 15.34 -18.96 -27.51
CA PRO A 12 14.39 -18.99 -26.41
C PRO A 12 14.77 -17.86 -25.44
N ALA A 13 13.87 -16.90 -25.25
CA ALA A 13 14.06 -15.85 -24.27
C ALA A 13 14.28 -16.54 -22.91
N ARG A 14 15.46 -16.37 -22.31
CA ARG A 14 15.69 -16.81 -20.94
C ARG A 14 14.61 -16.19 -20.06
N GLN A 15 13.77 -17.01 -19.44
CA GLN A 15 12.90 -16.53 -18.37
C GLN A 15 13.79 -15.97 -17.27
N ARG A 16 13.71 -14.66 -17.04
CA ARG A 16 14.30 -14.04 -15.87
C ARG A 16 13.31 -14.19 -14.73
N ALA A 17 13.75 -14.74 -13.61
CA ALA A 17 12.97 -14.70 -12.38
C ALA A 17 12.82 -13.24 -11.95
N GLY A 18 11.62 -12.86 -11.53
CA GLY A 18 11.30 -11.54 -11.00
C GLY A 18 10.45 -11.69 -9.75
N LEU A 19 10.60 -10.75 -8.81
CA LEU A 19 9.83 -10.70 -7.57
C LEU A 19 8.98 -9.43 -7.57
N LEU A 20 7.68 -9.59 -7.29
CA LEU A 20 6.79 -8.47 -7.02
C LEU A 20 6.54 -8.44 -5.51
N CYS A 21 7.05 -7.41 -4.85
CA CYS A 21 6.83 -7.19 -3.43
C CYS A 21 5.80 -6.09 -3.24
N ASP A 22 4.90 -6.28 -2.28
CA ASP A 22 4.15 -5.17 -1.70
C ASP A 22 5.08 -4.29 -0.84
N LEU A 23 4.63 -3.08 -0.49
CA LEU A 23 5.41 -2.12 0.31
C LEU A 23 5.05 -2.22 1.79
N ASP A 24 3.81 -1.84 2.14
CA ASP A 24 3.36 -1.67 3.51
C ASP A 24 3.20 -3.03 4.20
N GLY A 25 3.85 -3.20 5.35
CA GLY A 25 3.91 -4.46 6.09
C GLY A 25 4.75 -5.57 5.42
N THR A 26 5.25 -5.33 4.20
CA THR A 26 6.09 -6.28 3.46
C THR A 26 7.54 -5.82 3.40
N LEU A 27 7.84 -4.75 2.67
CA LEU A 27 9.20 -4.18 2.60
C LEU A 27 9.45 -3.13 3.69
N ALA A 28 8.39 -2.46 4.15
CA ALA A 28 8.45 -1.40 5.13
C ALA A 28 7.40 -1.62 6.22
N ARG A 29 7.79 -1.43 7.48
CA ARG A 29 6.88 -1.52 8.64
C ARG A 29 6.21 -0.17 8.86
N THR A 30 5.11 0.07 8.16
CA THR A 30 4.41 1.37 8.11
C THR A 30 3.05 1.35 8.82
N GLU A 31 2.57 0.20 9.29
CA GLU A 31 1.20 0.03 9.83
C GLU A 31 0.89 1.00 10.97
N HIS A 32 1.86 1.21 11.87
CA HIS A 32 1.74 2.16 12.98
C HIS A 32 1.52 3.61 12.50
N LEU A 33 2.12 3.99 11.37
CA LEU A 33 1.92 5.32 10.76
C LEU A 33 0.53 5.42 10.11
N HIS A 34 0.08 4.36 9.44
CA HIS A 34 -1.28 4.30 8.91
C HIS A 34 -2.32 4.40 10.03
N HIS A 35 -2.13 3.65 11.10
CA HIS A 35 -3.01 3.66 12.28
C HIS A 35 -3.12 5.06 12.89
N ALA A 36 -1.97 5.72 13.13
CA ALA A 36 -1.95 7.10 13.61
C ALA A 36 -2.65 8.07 12.64
N ALA A 37 -2.42 7.95 11.33
CA ALA A 37 -3.02 8.81 10.32
C ALA A 37 -4.54 8.64 10.21
N PHE A 38 -5.06 7.41 10.34
CA PHE A 38 -6.50 7.17 10.42
C PHE A 38 -7.11 7.72 11.70
N ASN A 39 -6.44 7.54 12.85
CA ASN A 39 -6.90 8.13 14.10
C ASN A 39 -6.94 9.67 14.05
N ALA A 40 -6.03 10.31 13.31
CA ALA A 40 -6.07 11.76 13.10
C ALA A 40 -7.34 12.25 12.39
N ILE A 41 -7.87 11.50 11.41
CA ILE A 41 -9.11 11.88 10.71
C ILE A 41 -10.39 11.45 11.45
N LEU A 42 -10.30 10.47 12.36
CA LEU A 42 -11.42 10.00 13.17
C LEU A 42 -11.63 10.84 14.43
N ALA A 43 -10.56 11.39 15.01
CA ALA A 43 -10.58 12.15 16.25
C ALA A 43 -11.60 13.31 16.28
N PRO A 44 -11.80 14.11 15.22
CA PRO A 44 -12.81 15.19 15.22
C PRO A 44 -14.24 14.69 15.42
N SER A 45 -14.51 13.43 15.10
CA SER A 45 -15.82 12.78 15.30
C SER A 45 -15.92 12.02 16.63
N GLY A 46 -14.94 12.15 17.52
CA GLY A 46 -14.88 11.43 18.79
C GLY A 46 -14.65 9.92 18.64
N ARG A 47 -14.14 9.48 17.47
CA ARG A 47 -13.86 8.08 17.16
C ARG A 47 -12.37 7.80 17.15
N SER A 48 -12.00 6.56 17.46
CA SER A 48 -10.64 6.05 17.35
C SER A 48 -10.65 4.57 16.98
N LEU A 49 -9.56 4.11 16.40
CA LEU A 49 -9.24 2.71 16.17
C LEU A 49 -8.23 2.27 17.21
N ASP A 50 -8.50 1.15 17.88
CA ASP A 50 -7.47 0.35 18.51
C ASP A 50 -6.77 -0.53 17.46
N ASP A 51 -5.76 -1.28 17.90
CA ASP A 51 -4.94 -2.11 17.03
C ASP A 51 -5.76 -3.26 16.40
N GLU A 52 -6.69 -3.84 17.16
CA GLU A 52 -7.53 -4.94 16.68
C GLU A 52 -8.49 -4.48 15.58
N ALA A 53 -9.16 -3.34 15.78
CA ALA A 53 -10.05 -2.74 14.79
C ALA A 53 -9.26 -2.29 13.55
N PHE A 54 -8.05 -1.76 13.72
CA PHE A 54 -7.18 -1.41 12.61
C PHE A 54 -6.81 -2.64 11.77
N LEU A 55 -6.34 -3.71 12.40
CA LEU A 55 -6.00 -4.95 11.69
C LEU A 55 -7.21 -5.55 10.96
N ARG A 56 -8.39 -5.50 11.59
CA ARG A 56 -9.61 -6.10 11.04
C ARG A 56 -10.22 -5.30 9.88
N HIS A 57 -10.20 -3.97 9.97
CA HIS A 57 -11.00 -3.11 9.09
C HIS A 57 -10.17 -2.22 8.15
N VAL A 58 -8.87 -2.08 8.40
CA VAL A 58 -8.02 -1.12 7.68
C VAL A 58 -6.84 -1.81 7.00
N SER A 59 -6.15 -2.71 7.70
CA SER A 59 -4.96 -3.37 7.16
C SER A 59 -5.25 -4.10 5.84
N GLY A 60 -4.44 -3.85 4.81
CA GLY A 60 -4.59 -4.43 3.47
C GLY A 60 -5.80 -3.95 2.65
N GLN A 61 -6.62 -3.02 3.16
CA GLN A 61 -7.78 -2.49 2.45
C GLN A 61 -7.43 -1.23 1.65
N ALA A 62 -8.13 -1.02 0.53
CA ALA A 62 -7.95 0.18 -0.27
C ALA A 62 -8.56 1.41 0.42
N ASN A 63 -7.89 2.57 0.34
CA ASN A 63 -8.34 3.82 0.98
C ASN A 63 -9.80 4.16 0.67
N HIS A 64 -10.26 4.00 -0.58
CA HIS A 64 -11.64 4.32 -0.95
C HIS A 64 -12.67 3.42 -0.23
N ALA A 65 -12.34 2.15 -0.01
CA ALA A 65 -13.18 1.20 0.72
C ALA A 65 -13.21 1.55 2.22
N ILE A 66 -12.04 1.85 2.80
CA ILE A 66 -11.93 2.27 4.20
C ILE A 66 -12.70 3.57 4.46
N MET A 67 -12.56 4.56 3.58
CA MET A 67 -13.28 5.84 3.70
C MET A 67 -14.79 5.65 3.55
N ALA A 68 -15.24 4.75 2.66
CA ALA A 68 -16.65 4.39 2.55
C ALA A 68 -17.18 3.73 3.83
N PHE A 69 -16.37 2.88 4.48
CA PHE A 69 -16.72 2.21 5.71
C PHE A 69 -16.84 3.18 6.90
N PHE A 70 -15.85 4.07 7.10
CA PHE A 70 -15.87 5.00 8.23
C PHE A 70 -16.76 6.22 8.03
N PHE A 71 -17.06 6.60 6.79
CA PHE A 71 -17.85 7.79 6.48
C PHE A 71 -18.94 7.45 5.44
N PRO A 72 -19.91 6.58 5.78
CA PRO A 72 -20.91 6.09 4.83
C PRO A 72 -21.81 7.21 4.31
N ASP A 73 -22.12 8.19 5.16
CA ASP A 73 -22.99 9.33 4.83
C ASP A 73 -22.25 10.47 4.10
N ALA A 74 -20.93 10.37 3.99
CA ALA A 74 -20.12 11.38 3.32
C ALA A 74 -20.20 11.23 1.79
N SER A 75 -20.26 12.37 1.11
CA SER A 75 -20.17 12.41 -0.35
C SER A 75 -18.83 11.82 -0.84
N ILE A 76 -18.77 11.45 -2.12
CA ILE A 76 -17.53 10.94 -2.73
C ILE A 76 -16.41 11.98 -2.61
N ALA A 77 -16.72 13.26 -2.85
CA ALA A 77 -15.75 14.35 -2.74
C ALA A 77 -15.23 14.53 -1.31
N GLU A 78 -16.12 14.44 -0.31
CA GLU A 78 -15.73 14.52 1.10
C GLU A 78 -14.81 13.34 1.49
N ARG A 79 -15.13 12.12 1.04
CA ARG A 79 -14.29 10.93 1.27
C ARG A 79 -12.93 11.04 0.60
N GLN A 80 -12.85 11.64 -0.60
CA GLN A 80 -11.57 11.92 -1.25
C GLN A 80 -10.75 12.93 -0.46
N ARG A 81 -11.37 14.02 0.00
CA ARG A 81 -10.70 15.03 0.85
C ARG A 81 -10.16 14.42 2.15
N LEU A 82 -10.94 13.54 2.79
CA LEU A 82 -10.50 12.82 4.00
C LEU A 82 -9.35 11.85 3.71
N ALA A 83 -9.38 11.16 2.58
CA ALA A 83 -8.27 10.32 2.12
C ALA A 83 -6.99 11.14 1.92
N GLU A 84 -7.08 12.29 1.24
CA GLU A 84 -5.94 13.18 1.04
C GLU A 84 -5.38 13.72 2.37
N GLN A 85 -6.25 14.09 3.31
CA GLN A 85 -5.85 14.53 4.65
C GLN A 85 -5.13 13.42 5.42
N LYS A 86 -5.64 12.18 5.37
CA LYS A 86 -4.97 11.01 5.95
C LYS A 86 -3.61 10.76 5.31
N GLU A 87 -3.52 10.85 3.99
CA GLU A 87 -2.26 10.65 3.25
C GLU A 87 -1.24 11.75 3.54
N ALA A 88 -1.67 13.00 3.70
CA ALA A 88 -0.81 14.10 4.13
C ALA A 88 -0.28 13.87 5.56
N SER A 89 -1.14 13.41 6.47
CA SER A 89 -0.74 13.04 7.83
C SER A 89 0.28 11.90 7.82
N PHE A 90 0.02 10.83 7.07
CA PHE A 90 0.96 9.71 6.90
C PHE A 90 2.32 10.19 6.38
N ARG A 91 2.36 10.99 5.31
CA ARG A 91 3.62 11.53 4.77
C ARG A 91 4.38 12.36 5.79
N SER A 92 3.68 13.20 6.57
CA SER A 92 4.33 14.00 7.62
C SER A 92 4.91 13.13 8.72
N LEU A 93 4.20 12.07 9.13
CA LEU A 93 4.67 11.12 10.14
C LEU A 93 5.90 10.35 9.63
N ALA A 94 5.84 9.82 8.41
CA ALA A 94 6.94 9.10 7.78
C ALA A 94 8.19 10.00 7.60
N ALA A 95 8.01 11.25 7.17
CA ALA A 95 9.13 12.17 6.97
C ALA A 95 9.81 12.61 8.28
N SER A 96 9.07 12.66 9.39
CA SER A 96 9.59 13.11 10.68
C SER A 96 10.09 11.96 11.56
N GLY A 97 9.40 10.82 11.56
CA GLY A 97 9.74 9.64 12.35
C GLY A 97 10.61 8.61 11.63
N GLY A 98 10.73 8.72 10.30
CA GLY A 98 11.36 7.70 9.46
C GLY A 98 10.43 6.53 9.14
N VAL A 99 10.94 5.60 8.36
CA VAL A 99 10.26 4.35 8.00
C VAL A 99 11.21 3.19 8.23
N ASP A 100 10.78 2.24 9.05
CA ASP A 100 11.55 1.05 9.35
C ASP A 100 11.46 0.04 8.20
N VAL A 101 12.60 -0.43 7.73
CA VAL A 101 12.67 -1.54 6.76
C VAL A 101 12.31 -2.85 7.48
N THR A 102 11.53 -3.71 6.83
CA THR A 102 11.21 -5.04 7.37
C THR A 102 12.49 -5.86 7.51
N PRO A 103 12.74 -6.50 8.68
CA PRO A 103 13.93 -7.34 8.86
C PRO A 103 14.06 -8.38 7.74
N GLY A 104 15.21 -8.41 7.09
CA GLY A 104 15.50 -9.32 5.97
C GLY A 104 15.09 -8.81 4.57
N ALA A 105 14.24 -7.78 4.46
CA ALA A 105 13.81 -7.25 3.16
C ALA A 105 14.98 -6.73 2.32
N ALA A 106 15.91 -5.98 2.93
CA ALA A 106 17.10 -5.50 2.24
C ALA A 106 18.02 -6.64 1.78
N ALA A 107 18.15 -7.70 2.60
CA ALA A 107 18.98 -8.86 2.28
C ALA A 107 18.38 -9.72 1.15
N MET A 108 17.06 -9.78 1.04
CA MET A 108 16.35 -10.49 -0.03
C MET A 108 16.54 -9.84 -1.41
N LEU A 109 16.79 -8.52 -1.46
CA LEU A 109 16.95 -7.74 -2.68
C LEU A 109 18.41 -7.61 -3.16
N ALA A 110 19.37 -8.10 -2.38
CA ALA A 110 20.81 -8.05 -2.67
C ALA A 110 21.26 -9.27 -3.52
#